data_AF-A0A849SQR8-F1
#
_entry.id   AF-A0A849SQR8-F1
#
_cell.length_a   1.000
_cell.length_b   1.000
_cell.length_c   1.000
_cell.angle_alpha   90.00
_cell.angle_beta   90.00
_cell.angle_gamma   90.00
#
_symmetry.space_group_name_H-M   'P 1'
#
loop_
_entity.id
_entity.type
_entity.pdbx_description
1 polymer ?
#
loop_
_entity_poly.entity_id
_entity_poly.type
_entity_poly.pdbx_seq_one_letter_code
_entity_poly.pdbx_strand_id
1 'polypeptide(L)'
;MWSTETYWFDATLATGLLMLGHLFFGHFEAHKPRWRLLLKSLLGVAMVLGISATAGRGWTYAFIGLIGVGVVVVHGWWLPKQGVNGWTGEPRARYYELLGLDEQGRRRPRDA
;
A
#
# COMPACT_ATOMS: atom_id res chain seq x y z
N MET A 1 -25.17 15.11 8.27
CA MET A 1 -24.26 14.39 7.34
C MET A 1 -22.79 14.84 7.46
N TRP A 2 -22.49 15.96 8.13
CA TRP A 2 -21.14 16.49 8.35
C TRP A 2 -20.51 16.09 9.70
N SER A 3 -20.93 14.95 10.27
CA SER A 3 -20.32 14.46 11.52
C SER A 3 -19.14 13.57 11.18
N THR A 4 -17.97 13.91 11.72
CA THR A 4 -16.78 13.07 11.60
C THR A 4 -16.98 11.74 12.30
N GLU A 5 -17.81 11.67 13.35
CA GLU A 5 -18.09 10.49 14.18
C GLU A 5 -19.03 9.47 13.50
N THR A 6 -18.82 9.19 12.21
CA THR A 6 -19.61 8.21 11.45
C THR A 6 -18.71 7.26 10.69
N TYR A 7 -19.19 6.02 10.46
CA TYR A 7 -18.45 5.03 9.65
C TYR A 7 -18.26 5.48 8.20
N TRP A 8 -19.14 6.35 7.69
CA TRP A 8 -18.96 6.97 6.37
C TRP A 8 -17.68 7.81 6.30
N PHE A 9 -17.35 8.53 7.38
CA PHE A 9 -16.10 9.30 7.45
C PHE A 9 -14.88 8.37 7.42
N ASP A 10 -14.91 7.27 8.17
CA ASP A 10 -13.80 6.30 8.18
C ASP A 10 -13.64 5.60 6.82
N ALA A 11 -14.75 5.27 6.16
CA ALA A 11 -14.76 4.70 4.81
C ALA A 11 -14.18 5.67 3.77
N THR A 12 -14.56 6.94 3.83
CA THR A 12 -14.04 7.98 2.91
C THR A 12 -12.58 8.28 3.17
N LEU A 13 -12.14 8.32 4.43
CA LEU A 13 -10.73 8.44 4.78
C LEU A 13 -9.91 7.24 4.26
N ALA A 14 -10.36 6.01 4.50
CA ALA A 14 -9.68 4.80 4.04
C ALA A 14 -9.56 4.75 2.50
N THR A 15 -10.67 4.99 1.81
CA THR A 15 -10.70 4.97 0.34
C THR A 15 -9.88 6.11 -0.26
N GLY A 16 -9.93 7.31 0.31
CA GLY A 16 -9.11 8.45 -0.10
C GLY A 16 -7.61 8.17 0.02
N LEU A 17 -7.17 7.63 1.17
CA LEU A 17 -5.76 7.25 1.37
C LEU A 17 -5.31 6.16 0.40
N LEU A 18 -6.13 5.13 0.18
CA LEU A 18 -5.83 4.08 -0.80
C LEU A 18 -5.76 4.63 -2.21
N MET A 19 -6.67 5.53 -2.59
CA MET A 19 -6.66 6.20 -3.90
C MET A 19 -5.38 7.01 -4.11
N LEU A 20 -4.96 7.79 -3.11
CA LEU A 20 -3.68 8.51 -3.14
C LEU A 20 -2.50 7.54 -3.27
N GLY A 21 -2.54 6.43 -2.54
CA GLY A 21 -1.54 5.36 -2.65
C GLY A 21 -1.45 4.80 -4.06
N HIS A 22 -2.58 4.52 -4.71
CA HIS A 22 -2.61 4.07 -6.12
C HIS A 22 -2.10 5.15 -7.08
N LEU A 23 -2.45 6.41 -6.86
CA LEU A 23 -2.04 7.53 -7.71
C LEU A 23 -0.52 7.73 -7.70
N PHE A 24 0.10 7.71 -6.52
CA PHE A 24 1.54 7.96 -6.38
C PHE A 24 2.38 6.69 -6.54
N PHE A 25 1.90 5.54 -6.06
CA PHE A 25 2.68 4.32 -5.95
C PHE A 25 2.14 3.15 -6.79
N GLY A 26 1.12 3.36 -7.62
CA GLY A 26 0.53 2.30 -8.44
C GLY A 26 1.51 1.64 -9.41
N HIS A 27 2.53 2.37 -9.85
CA HIS A 27 3.57 1.85 -10.75
C HIS A 27 4.44 0.74 -10.11
N PHE A 28 4.61 0.75 -8.78
CA PHE A 28 5.32 -0.32 -8.05
C PHE A 28 4.59 -1.67 -8.16
N GLU A 29 3.26 -1.63 -8.34
CA GLU A 29 2.44 -2.83 -8.45
C GLU A 29 2.07 -3.19 -9.90
N ALA A 30 2.67 -2.55 -10.90
CA ALA A 30 2.36 -2.77 -12.32
C ALA A 30 2.54 -4.23 -12.79
N HIS A 31 3.39 -5.00 -12.10
CA HIS A 31 3.61 -6.43 -12.36
C HIS A 31 2.46 -7.33 -11.88
N LYS A 32 1.51 -6.82 -11.09
CA LYS A 32 0.38 -7.61 -10.55
C LYS A 32 -0.87 -7.45 -11.43
N PRO A 33 -1.72 -8.50 -11.52
CA PRO A 33 -3.01 -8.38 -12.19
C PRO A 33 -3.94 -7.43 -11.43
N ARG A 34 -4.70 -6.61 -12.19
CA ARG A 34 -5.56 -5.55 -11.65
C ARG A 34 -6.58 -6.03 -10.59
N TRP A 35 -7.09 -7.25 -10.71
CA TRP A 35 -8.04 -7.80 -9.73
C TRP A 35 -7.42 -7.98 -8.34
N ARG A 36 -6.12 -8.30 -8.24
CA ARG A 36 -5.43 -8.41 -6.94
C ARG A 36 -5.25 -7.05 -6.28
N LEU A 37 -5.07 -6.00 -7.09
CA LEU A 37 -5.00 -4.62 -6.61
C LEU A 37 -6.35 -4.19 -6.05
N LEU A 38 -7.44 -4.49 -6.76
CA LEU A 38 -8.80 -4.24 -6.28
C LEU A 38 -9.09 -4.98 -4.98
N LEU A 39 -8.77 -6.28 -4.91
CA LEU A 39 -8.95 -7.08 -3.71
C LEU A 39 -8.15 -6.53 -2.52
N LYS A 40 -6.90 -6.10 -2.74
CA LYS A 40 -6.07 -5.44 -1.72
C LYS A 40 -6.75 -4.17 -1.18
N SER A 41 -7.28 -3.31 -2.06
CA SER A 41 -7.99 -2.09 -1.65
C SER A 41 -9.25 -2.41 -0.86
N LEU A 42 -10.06 -3.37 -1.31
CA LEU A 42 -11.27 -3.80 -0.60
C LEU A 42 -10.94 -4.33 0.79
N LEU A 43 -9.90 -5.16 0.90
CA LEU A 43 -9.43 -5.67 2.18
C LEU A 43 -8.91 -4.55 3.09
N GLY A 44 -8.21 -3.56 2.53
CA GLY A 44 -7.74 -2.38 3.27
C GLY A 44 -8.90 -1.58 3.86
N VAL A 45 -9.95 -1.31 3.07
CA VAL A 45 -11.16 -0.62 3.55
C VAL A 45 -11.88 -1.45 4.61
N ALA A 46 -12.09 -2.73 4.35
CA ALA A 46 -12.76 -3.64 5.29
C ALA A 46 -12.00 -3.72 6.63
N MET A 47 -10.67 -3.72 6.60
CA MET A 47 -9.84 -3.74 7.79
C MET A 47 -9.95 -2.43 8.59
N VAL A 48 -9.90 -1.26 7.93
CA VAL A 48 -10.10 0.04 8.60
C VAL A 48 -11.47 0.12 9.26
N LEU A 49 -12.52 -0.27 8.54
CA LEU A 49 -13.89 -0.27 9.09
C LEU A 49 -14.05 -1.29 10.21
N GLY A 50 -13.46 -2.48 10.08
CA GLY A 50 -13.47 -3.51 11.12
C GLY A 50 -12.81 -3.04 12.41
N ILE A 51 -11.62 -2.44 12.33
CA ILE A 51 -10.93 -1.86 13.50
C ILE A 51 -11.78 -0.75 14.11
N SER A 52 -12.35 0.15 13.29
CA SER A 52 -13.19 1.24 13.80
C SER A 52 -14.43 0.71 14.55
N ALA A 53 -15.08 -0.32 14.00
CA ALA A 53 -16.27 -0.92 14.60
C ALA A 53 -15.98 -1.75 15.87
N THR A 54 -14.77 -2.27 16.05
CA THR A 54 -14.45 -3.21 17.14
C THR A 54 -13.56 -2.61 18.23
N ALA A 55 -12.57 -1.81 17.85
CA ALA A 55 -11.61 -1.19 18.77
C ALA A 55 -11.81 0.33 18.88
N GLY A 56 -12.60 0.94 17.97
CA GLY A 56 -12.86 2.36 17.96
C GLY A 56 -11.82 3.18 17.19
N ARG A 57 -12.14 4.47 16.99
CA ARG A 57 -11.42 5.37 16.08
C ARG A 57 -9.96 5.65 16.47
N GLY A 58 -9.66 5.69 17.78
CA GLY A 58 -8.29 5.90 18.26
C GLY A 58 -7.34 4.82 17.73
N TRP A 59 -7.76 3.56 17.79
CA TRP A 59 -7.00 2.43 17.23
C TRP A 59 -6.97 2.45 15.71
N THR A 60 -8.05 2.87 15.05
CA THR A 60 -8.07 3.07 13.60
C THR A 60 -7.01 4.06 13.14
N TYR A 61 -6.90 5.21 13.80
CA TYR A 61 -5.91 6.23 13.43
C TYR A 61 -4.48 5.83 13.80
N ALA A 62 -4.29 5.14 14.92
CA ALA A 62 -3.00 4.55 15.25
C ALA A 62 -2.56 3.55 14.16
N PHE A 63 -3.49 2.71 13.69
CA PHE A 63 -3.24 1.75 12.62
C PHE A 63 -2.91 2.41 11.28
N ILE A 64 -3.69 3.42 10.87
CA ILE A 64 -3.43 4.22 9.66
C ILE A 64 -2.06 4.91 9.77
N GLY A 65 -1.78 5.53 10.92
CA GLY A 65 -0.51 6.19 11.20
C GLY A 65 0.68 5.22 11.10
N LEU A 66 0.54 4.01 11.65
CA LEU A 66 1.56 2.97 11.56
C LEU A 66 1.85 2.56 10.10
N ILE A 67 0.80 2.38 9.28
CA ILE A 67 0.97 2.11 7.85
C ILE A 67 1.67 3.29 7.16
N GLY A 68 1.27 4.53 7.46
CA GLY A 68 1.89 5.74 6.91
C GLY A 68 3.38 5.83 7.24
N VAL A 69 3.76 5.55 8.49
CA VAL A 69 5.17 5.45 8.90
C VAL A 69 5.88 4.37 8.08
N GLY A 70 5.27 3.20 7.91
CA GLY A 70 5.80 2.12 7.07
C GLY A 70 6.07 2.59 5.63
N VAL A 71 5.13 3.31 5.02
CA VAL A 71 5.30 3.89 3.68
C VAL A 71 6.48 4.86 3.66
N VAL A 72 6.56 5.79 4.60
CA VAL A 72 7.67 6.77 4.65
C VAL A 72 9.02 6.07 4.86
N VAL A 73 9.10 5.08 5.73
CA VAL A 73 10.34 4.32 5.98
C VAL A 73 10.75 3.54 4.74
N VAL A 74 9.81 2.84 4.10
CA VAL A 74 10.10 2.02 2.92
C VAL A 74 10.51 2.89 1.74
N HIS A 75 9.74 3.93 1.42
CA HIS A 75 9.97 4.78 0.25
C HIS A 75 11.04 5.85 0.50
N GLY A 76 11.11 6.43 1.69
CA GLY A 76 12.07 7.49 2.01
C GLY A 76 13.47 6.99 2.34
N TRP A 77 13.60 5.75 2.83
CA TRP A 77 14.88 5.26 3.34
C TRP A 77 15.28 3.88 2.84
N TRP A 78 14.43 2.87 3.00
CA TRP A 78 14.82 1.49 2.71
C TRP A 78 15.03 1.24 1.21
N LEU A 79 14.08 1.63 0.34
CA LEU A 79 14.23 1.50 -1.12
C LEU A 79 15.46 2.26 -1.64
N PRO A 80 15.67 3.55 -1.29
CA PRO A 80 16.90 4.26 -1.67
C PRO A 80 18.18 3.55 -1.22
N LYS A 81 18.19 3.00 0.01
CA LYS A 81 19.32 2.23 0.53
C LYS A 81 19.60 0.96 -0.27
N GLN A 82 18.59 0.39 -0.94
CA GLN A 82 18.74 -0.75 -1.85
C GLN A 82 19.10 -0.37 -3.30
N GLY A 83 19.31 0.94 -3.58
CA GLY A 83 19.60 1.46 -4.91
C GLY A 83 18.38 1.65 -5.80
N VAL A 84 17.17 1.64 -5.21
CA VAL A 84 15.91 1.89 -5.92
C VAL A 84 15.34 3.23 -5.48
N ASN A 85 15.01 4.11 -6.43
CA ASN A 85 14.34 5.36 -6.12
C ASN A 85 12.97 5.06 -5.49
N GLY A 86 12.76 5.50 -4.25
CA GLY A 86 11.52 5.21 -3.54
C GLY A 86 10.28 5.94 -4.05
N TRP A 87 10.43 6.94 -4.92
CA TRP A 87 9.30 7.61 -5.57
C TRP A 87 8.96 6.98 -6.92
N THR A 88 9.96 6.74 -7.77
CA THR A 88 9.77 6.25 -9.16
C THR A 88 9.92 4.74 -9.32
N GLY A 89 10.49 4.04 -8.34
CA GLY A 89 10.75 2.59 -8.41
C GLY A 89 11.86 2.21 -9.38
N GLU A 90 12.67 3.16 -9.82
CA GLU A 90 13.76 2.92 -10.77
C GLU A 90 15.12 2.74 -10.07
N PRO A 91 16.01 1.86 -10.57
CA PRO A 91 15.84 0.99 -11.74
C PRO A 91 14.87 -0.18 -11.47
N ARG A 92 13.95 -0.44 -12.41
CA ARG A 92 12.90 -1.47 -12.23
C ARG A 92 13.46 -2.88 -12.05
N ALA A 93 14.54 -3.22 -12.74
CA ALA A 93 15.17 -4.54 -12.62
C ALA A 93 15.62 -4.82 -11.19
N ARG A 94 16.24 -3.84 -10.52
CA ARG A 94 16.66 -3.96 -9.12
C ARG A 94 15.47 -4.07 -8.18
N TYR A 95 14.41 -3.30 -8.42
CA TYR A 95 13.17 -3.40 -7.65
C TYR A 95 12.54 -4.80 -7.77
N TYR A 96 12.47 -5.36 -8.97
CA TYR A 96 11.96 -6.70 -9.20
C TYR A 96 12.84 -7.79 -8.58
N GLU A 97 14.15 -7.63 -8.61
CA GLU A 97 15.09 -8.51 -7.92
C GLU A 97 14.81 -8.56 -6.41
N LEU A 98 14.59 -7.41 -5.76
CA LEU A 98 14.21 -7.35 -4.33
C LEU A 98 12.90 -8.08 -4.03
N LEU A 99 12.00 -8.18 -5.01
CA LEU A 99 10.74 -8.92 -4.92
C LEU A 99 10.86 -10.40 -5.32
N GLY A 100 12.05 -10.87 -5.72
CA GLY A 100 12.25 -12.23 -6.24
C GLY A 100 11.64 -12.48 -7.61
N LEU A 101 11.51 -11.42 -8.41
CA LEU A 101 10.94 -11.46 -9.76
C LEU A 101 12.05 -11.45 -10.83
N ASP A 102 11.70 -11.86 -12.05
CA ASP A 102 12.51 -11.63 -13.25
C ASP A 102 12.38 -10.16 -13.71
N GLU A 103 13.16 -9.75 -14.70
CA GLU A 103 13.11 -8.37 -15.23
C GLU A 103 11.75 -7.99 -15.83
N GLN A 104 10.93 -8.99 -16.13
CA GLN A 104 9.59 -8.84 -16.70
C GLN A 104 8.50 -8.82 -15.60
N GLY A 105 8.87 -8.91 -14.32
CA GLY A 105 7.96 -8.87 -13.18
C GLY A 105 7.24 -10.19 -12.91
N ARG A 106 7.69 -11.30 -13.49
CA ARG A 106 7.18 -12.66 -13.20
C ARG A 106 8.02 -13.30 -12.11
N ARG A 107 7.43 -14.26 -11.38
CA ARG A 107 8.20 -15.03 -10.40
C ARG A 107 9.28 -15.85 -11.10
N ARG A 108 10.51 -15.79 -10.61
CA ARG A 108 11.57 -16.68 -11.08
C ARG A 108 11.19 -18.14 -10.76
N PRO A 109 11.41 -19.10 -11.68
CA PRO A 109 11.33 -20.53 -11.37
C PRO A 109 12.25 -20.85 -10.19
N ARG A 110 11.84 -21.78 -9.32
CA ARG A 110 12.49 -22.02 -8.02
C ARG A 110 13.85 -22.73 -8.12
N ASP A 111 14.36 -22.94 -9.34
CA ASP A 111 15.44 -23.89 -9.66
C ASP A 111 16.58 -23.28 -10.51
N ALA A 112 16.84 -21.98 -10.38
CA ALA A 112 17.95 -21.29 -11.07
C ALA A 112 19.01 -20.78 -10.09
#